data_AF-A0A9D6M042-F1
#
_entry.id   AF-A0A9D6M042-F1
#
_cell.length_a   1.000
_cell.length_b   1.000
_cell.length_c   1.000
_cell.angle_alpha   90.00
_cell.angle_beta   90.00
_cell.angle_gamma   90.00
#
_symmetry.space_group_name_H-M   'P 1'
#
loop_
_entity.id
_entity.type
_entity.pdbx_description
1 polymer ?
#
loop_
_entity_poly.entity_id
_entity_poly.type
_entity_poly.pdbx_seq_one_letter_code
_entity_poly.pdbx_strand_id
1 'polypeptide(L)'
;MRVSAPAPRRWLHFFLAYTALAAFFAVSAAIQLRRYPVGPVAAASIYLCLLLLLALFLAPGFVVSRAWLAVRLRGSGRAPACNGLFLLPYLIYAGGTGDFGWVAFAKLLVFSAVPFFLFAAAPVRHRRRLNWQDALALVWLAAPVLFRLIRGIWNVPVNLDFMARLFLVAVGAWAFLLWRGLEGAGYEFCFTLPIVRAALLNFGGFAVVAVPLGLTLRFIAWNPQWRGPWGFAFDYVTLFLFVAITEELFFRGLLQNLLEGSWDSRYAAQAAAAVLFGLSHIHHAPFPNWRYVILATIAGWFYGSAYRSTRSLMASATTHALVDAVWRTWFTLPRI
;
A
#
# COMPACT_ATOMS: atom_id res chain seq x y z
N MET A 1 8.16 -14.43 -30.65
CA MET A 1 8.65 -13.06 -30.91
C MET A 1 9.54 -12.62 -29.75
N ARG A 2 10.84 -12.35 -29.99
CA ARG A 2 11.72 -11.73 -28.98
C ARG A 2 11.27 -10.28 -28.79
N VAL A 3 10.62 -9.99 -27.66
CA VAL A 3 10.28 -8.61 -27.30
C VAL A 3 11.58 -7.93 -26.86
N SER A 4 12.07 -7.02 -27.70
CA SER A 4 13.21 -6.17 -27.40
C SER A 4 12.95 -5.37 -26.11
N ALA A 5 13.99 -5.12 -25.32
CA ALA A 5 13.86 -4.29 -24.14
C ALA A 5 13.36 -2.89 -24.57
N PRO A 6 12.40 -2.28 -23.84
CA PRO A 6 11.96 -0.93 -24.12
C PRO A 6 13.15 0.03 -24.08
N ALA A 7 13.16 1.05 -24.94
CA ALA A 7 14.23 2.04 -24.99
C ALA A 7 14.54 2.63 -23.60
N PRO A 8 15.82 2.84 -23.22
CA PRO A 8 16.21 3.27 -21.87
C PRO A 8 15.48 4.51 -21.36
N ARG A 9 15.17 5.47 -22.24
CA ARG A 9 14.41 6.69 -21.90
C ARG A 9 13.03 6.41 -21.28
N ARG A 10 12.39 5.30 -21.63
CA ARG A 10 11.08 4.93 -21.09
C ARG A 10 11.15 4.49 -19.62
N TRP A 11 12.32 4.05 -19.16
CA TRP A 11 12.55 3.63 -17.77
C TRP A 11 13.00 4.75 -16.84
N LEU A 12 13.28 5.95 -17.39
CA LEU A 12 13.84 7.06 -16.63
C LEU A 12 13.00 7.39 -15.38
N HIS A 13 11.68 7.52 -15.49
CA HIS A 13 10.83 7.84 -14.34
C HIS A 13 10.83 6.75 -13.27
N PHE A 14 10.90 5.48 -13.66
CA PHE A 14 11.01 4.36 -12.71
C PHE A 14 12.34 4.45 -11.95
N PHE A 15 13.46 4.63 -12.65
CA PHE A 15 14.78 4.72 -12.02
C PHE A 15 14.93 5.97 -11.16
N LEU A 16 14.39 7.12 -11.59
CA LEU A 16 14.39 8.34 -10.79
C LEU A 16 13.58 8.15 -9.50
N ALA A 17 12.37 7.61 -9.58
CA ALA A 17 11.55 7.34 -8.40
C ALA A 17 12.22 6.34 -7.45
N TYR A 18 12.72 5.22 -7.99
CA TYR A 18 13.42 4.20 -7.22
C TYR A 18 14.66 4.76 -6.51
N THR A 19 15.52 5.49 -7.23
CA THR A 19 16.74 6.08 -6.68
C THR A 19 16.43 7.17 -5.66
N ALA A 20 15.41 8.00 -5.90
CA ALA A 20 14.98 9.02 -4.95
C ALA A 20 14.47 8.40 -3.64
N LEU A 21 13.66 7.35 -3.72
CA LEU A 21 13.20 6.62 -2.53
C LEU A 21 14.32 5.87 -1.83
N ALA A 22 15.25 5.27 -2.57
CA ALA A 22 16.45 4.66 -2.00
C ALA A 22 17.24 5.71 -1.21
N ALA A 23 17.57 6.86 -1.80
CA ALA A 23 18.28 7.93 -1.10
C ALA A 23 17.52 8.44 0.14
N PHE A 24 16.21 8.64 0.03
CA PHE A 24 15.35 9.04 1.15
C PHE A 24 15.42 8.04 2.31
N PHE A 25 15.30 6.74 2.01
CA PHE A 25 15.37 5.70 3.04
C PHE A 25 16.78 5.40 3.53
N ALA A 26 17.84 5.72 2.78
CA ALA A 26 19.20 5.69 3.29
C ALA A 26 19.39 6.67 4.45
N VAL A 27 18.84 7.89 4.32
CA VAL A 27 18.84 8.88 5.41
C VAL A 27 18.05 8.36 6.61
N SER A 28 16.86 7.79 6.37
CA SER A 28 16.05 7.17 7.43
C SER A 28 16.79 6.03 8.14
N ALA A 29 17.43 5.13 7.38
CA ALA A 29 18.19 4.01 7.90
C ALA A 29 19.37 4.50 8.76
N ALA A 30 20.10 5.54 8.32
CA ALA A 30 21.19 6.12 9.09
C ALA A 30 20.71 6.68 10.44
N ILE A 31 19.53 7.32 10.49
CA ILE A 31 18.92 7.79 11.75
C ILE A 31 18.51 6.62 12.64
N GLN A 32 17.91 5.57 12.06
CA GLN A 32 17.46 4.41 12.83
C GLN A 32 18.62 3.58 13.38
N LEU A 33 19.71 3.41 12.63
CA LEU A 33 20.90 2.70 13.09
C LEU A 33 21.57 3.38 14.30
N ARG A 34 21.41 4.71 14.45
CA ARG A 34 21.85 5.42 15.66
C ARG A 34 21.00 5.09 16.88
N ARG A 35 19.72 4.77 16.69
CA ARG A 35 18.78 4.41 17.76
C ARG A 35 18.83 2.93 18.09
N TYR A 36 19.00 2.10 17.08
CA TYR A 36 18.99 0.65 17.15
C TYR A 36 20.21 0.08 16.42
N PRO A 37 21.39 0.09 17.08
CA PRO A 37 22.62 -0.36 16.45
C PRO A 37 22.58 -1.85 16.13
N VAL A 38 23.03 -2.20 14.94
CA VAL A 38 23.25 -3.58 14.48
C VAL A 38 24.57 -3.67 13.73
N GLY A 39 25.08 -4.88 13.54
CA GLY A 39 26.30 -5.10 12.77
C GLY A 39 26.18 -4.60 11.31
N PRO A 40 27.30 -4.23 10.66
CA PRO A 40 27.28 -3.66 9.31
C PRO A 40 26.66 -4.61 8.27
N VAL A 41 26.87 -5.93 8.41
CA VAL A 41 26.25 -6.94 7.54
C VAL A 41 24.73 -6.96 7.70
N ALA A 42 24.24 -6.94 8.94
CA ALA A 42 22.80 -6.88 9.23
C ALA A 42 22.17 -5.59 8.68
N ALA A 43 22.81 -4.44 8.89
CA ALA A 43 22.36 -3.16 8.36
C ALA A 43 22.24 -3.17 6.83
N ALA A 44 23.29 -3.66 6.14
CA ALA A 44 23.30 -3.76 4.69
C ALA A 44 22.21 -4.70 4.17
N SER A 45 22.00 -5.85 4.80
CA SER A 45 20.96 -6.81 4.42
C SER A 45 19.53 -6.30 4.67
N ILE A 46 19.28 -5.60 5.78
CA ILE A 46 17.99 -4.94 6.04
C ILE A 46 17.71 -3.92 4.95
N TYR A 47 18.69 -3.08 4.62
CA TYR A 47 18.54 -2.05 3.61
C TYR A 47 18.35 -2.64 2.21
N LEU A 48 19.12 -3.68 1.84
CA LEU A 48 18.94 -4.38 0.57
C LEU A 48 17.57 -5.06 0.47
N CYS A 49 17.08 -5.65 1.56
CA CYS A 49 15.71 -6.18 1.64
C CYS A 49 14.67 -5.08 1.35
N LEU A 50 14.81 -3.91 1.99
CA LEU A 50 13.92 -2.76 1.72
C LEU A 50 13.96 -2.35 0.24
N LEU A 51 15.16 -2.23 -0.33
CA LEU A 51 15.34 -1.84 -1.73
C LEU A 51 14.67 -2.83 -2.69
N LEU A 52 14.81 -4.14 -2.46
CA LEU A 52 14.14 -5.16 -3.27
C LEU A 52 12.62 -5.11 -3.12
N LEU A 53 12.10 -4.93 -1.90
CA LEU A 53 10.66 -4.75 -1.68
C LEU A 53 10.13 -3.48 -2.37
N LEU A 54 10.88 -2.38 -2.34
CA LEU A 54 10.53 -1.15 -3.05
C LEU A 54 10.53 -1.36 -4.57
N ALA A 55 11.49 -2.10 -5.12
CA ALA A 55 11.50 -2.44 -6.55
C ALA A 55 10.26 -3.25 -6.93
N LEU A 56 9.91 -4.29 -6.15
CA LEU A 56 8.71 -5.11 -6.37
C LEU A 56 7.43 -4.28 -6.26
N PHE A 57 7.35 -3.40 -5.26
CA PHE A 57 6.23 -2.48 -5.05
C PHE A 57 6.05 -1.49 -6.20
N LEU A 58 7.13 -0.85 -6.66
CA LEU A 58 7.07 0.16 -7.72
C LEU A 58 6.85 -0.44 -9.10
N ALA A 59 7.31 -1.67 -9.36
CA ALA A 59 7.37 -2.20 -10.73
C ALA A 59 6.02 -2.21 -11.48
N PRO A 60 4.88 -2.62 -10.88
CA PRO A 60 3.58 -2.52 -11.54
C PRO A 60 3.08 -1.08 -11.72
N GLY A 61 3.67 -0.13 -10.99
CA GLY A 61 3.28 1.28 -10.91
C GLY A 61 3.80 2.16 -12.05
N PHE A 62 4.58 1.61 -12.98
CA PHE A 62 5.08 2.32 -14.16
C PHE A 62 4.72 1.56 -15.43
N VAL A 63 4.16 2.26 -16.42
CA VAL A 63 3.65 1.64 -17.67
C VAL A 63 4.70 0.76 -18.35
N VAL A 64 5.94 1.25 -18.48
CA VAL A 64 7.03 0.51 -19.13
C VAL A 64 7.36 -0.80 -18.41
N SER A 65 7.42 -0.75 -17.08
CA SER A 65 7.80 -1.88 -16.23
C SER A 65 6.66 -2.88 -16.16
N ARG A 66 5.43 -2.41 -15.95
CA ARG A 66 4.22 -3.20 -15.99
C ARG A 66 4.07 -3.95 -17.31
N ALA A 67 4.25 -3.28 -18.45
CA ALA A 67 4.18 -3.94 -19.76
C ALA A 67 5.30 -4.98 -19.95
N TRP A 68 6.52 -4.65 -19.54
CA TRP A 68 7.67 -5.55 -19.62
C TRP A 68 7.49 -6.82 -18.77
N LEU A 69 6.94 -6.66 -17.56
CA LEU A 69 6.57 -7.75 -16.66
C LEU A 69 5.41 -8.57 -17.21
N ALA A 70 4.32 -7.92 -17.64
CA ALA A 70 3.13 -8.59 -18.14
C ALA A 70 3.42 -9.51 -19.34
N VAL A 71 4.46 -9.24 -20.13
CA VAL A 71 4.92 -10.13 -21.21
C VAL A 71 5.71 -11.33 -20.67
N ARG A 72 6.58 -11.13 -19.67
CA ARG A 72 7.46 -12.17 -19.11
C ARG A 72 6.76 -13.12 -18.15
N LEU A 73 5.71 -12.63 -17.51
CA LEU A 73 4.90 -13.40 -16.56
C LEU A 73 3.71 -14.09 -17.22
N ARG A 74 3.59 -14.04 -18.56
CA ARG A 74 2.54 -14.78 -19.28
C ARG A 74 2.72 -16.28 -19.06
N GLY A 75 1.59 -16.95 -18.82
CA GLY A 75 1.52 -18.40 -18.64
C GLY A 75 1.59 -18.83 -17.17
N SER A 76 0.83 -19.88 -16.84
CA SER A 76 0.66 -20.37 -15.46
C SER A 76 1.96 -20.91 -14.85
N GLY A 77 2.86 -21.46 -15.66
CA GLY A 77 4.16 -22.00 -15.20
C GLY A 77 5.14 -20.98 -14.63
N ARG A 78 4.83 -19.68 -14.67
CA ARG A 78 5.67 -18.60 -14.10
C ARG A 78 5.30 -18.23 -12.66
N ALA A 79 4.17 -18.69 -12.14
CA ALA A 79 3.77 -18.44 -10.75
C ALA A 79 4.80 -18.92 -9.70
N PRO A 80 5.41 -20.12 -9.82
CA PRO A 80 6.45 -20.55 -8.88
C PRO A 80 7.68 -19.65 -8.89
N ALA A 81 8.14 -19.22 -10.07
CA ALA A 81 9.31 -18.35 -10.21
C ALA A 81 9.07 -16.97 -9.57
N CYS A 82 7.87 -16.40 -9.75
CA CYS A 82 7.52 -15.16 -9.08
C CYS A 82 7.40 -15.32 -7.57
N ASN A 83 6.87 -16.45 -7.11
CA ASN A 83 6.80 -16.73 -5.68
C ASN A 83 8.22 -16.74 -5.07
N GLY A 84 9.15 -17.47 -5.71
CA GLY A 84 10.56 -17.46 -5.33
C GLY A 84 11.20 -16.07 -5.32
N LEU A 85 10.90 -15.24 -6.33
CA LEU A 85 11.35 -13.84 -6.40
C LEU A 85 10.88 -13.03 -5.18
N PHE A 86 9.64 -13.21 -4.75
CA PHE A 86 9.09 -12.51 -3.59
C PHE A 86 9.69 -12.98 -2.25
N LEU A 87 10.27 -14.19 -2.19
CA LEU A 87 10.96 -14.69 -0.99
C LEU A 87 12.40 -14.13 -0.85
N LEU A 88 13.02 -13.69 -1.95
CA LEU A 88 14.41 -13.19 -1.94
C LEU A 88 14.68 -12.05 -0.94
N PRO A 89 13.81 -11.02 -0.79
CA PRO A 89 14.05 -9.95 0.19
C PRO A 89 14.18 -10.49 1.62
N TYR A 90 13.30 -11.44 2.00
CA TYR A 90 13.34 -12.05 3.32
C TYR A 90 14.58 -12.92 3.52
N LEU A 91 14.97 -13.71 2.52
CA LEU A 91 16.17 -14.55 2.61
C LEU A 91 17.46 -13.71 2.76
N ILE A 92 17.54 -12.57 2.05
CA ILE A 92 18.67 -11.63 2.18
C ILE A 92 18.70 -11.00 3.59
N TYR A 93 17.54 -10.53 4.06
CA TYR A 93 17.38 -10.02 5.41
C TYR A 93 17.81 -11.06 6.46
N ALA A 94 17.26 -12.27 6.38
CA ALA A 94 17.50 -13.33 7.35
C ALA A 94 18.96 -13.80 7.33
N GLY A 95 19.57 -13.91 6.15
CA GLY A 95 20.98 -14.30 6.00
C GLY A 95 21.95 -13.29 6.61
N GLY A 96 21.66 -11.98 6.53
CA GLY A 96 22.54 -10.95 7.11
C GLY A 96 22.27 -10.63 8.58
N THR A 97 21.04 -10.87 9.06
CA THR A 97 20.65 -10.61 10.45
C THR A 97 20.76 -11.83 11.36
N GLY A 98 20.77 -13.04 10.79
CA GLY A 98 20.66 -14.30 11.53
C GLY A 98 19.22 -14.63 11.98
N ASP A 99 18.22 -13.80 11.62
CA ASP A 99 16.82 -13.92 12.07
C ASP A 99 15.97 -14.78 11.10
N PHE A 100 16.50 -15.93 10.66
CA PHE A 100 15.70 -16.86 9.86
C PHE A 100 14.68 -17.58 10.74
N GLY A 101 13.41 -17.53 10.33
CA GLY A 101 12.30 -18.19 11.01
C GLY A 101 11.43 -18.97 10.03
N TRP A 102 11.26 -20.26 10.28
CA TRP A 102 10.44 -21.14 9.45
C TRP A 102 8.99 -20.67 9.32
N VAL A 103 8.41 -20.17 10.41
CA VAL A 103 7.05 -19.62 10.41
C VAL A 103 6.95 -18.35 9.55
N ALA A 104 7.95 -17.46 9.64
CA ALA A 104 8.01 -16.25 8.83
C ALA A 104 8.13 -16.59 7.33
N PHE A 105 9.02 -17.52 6.99
CA PHE A 105 9.17 -18.03 5.63
C PHE A 105 7.88 -18.65 5.09
N ALA A 106 7.23 -19.53 5.86
CA ALA A 106 5.97 -20.14 5.48
C ALA A 106 4.85 -19.11 5.28
N LYS A 107 4.73 -18.10 6.16
CA LYS A 107 3.78 -17.00 5.99
C LYS A 107 3.98 -16.29 4.65
N LEU A 108 5.22 -15.87 4.34
CA LEU A 108 5.51 -15.16 3.08
C LEU A 108 5.25 -16.01 1.84
N LEU A 109 5.62 -17.29 1.90
CA LEU A 109 5.34 -18.27 0.84
C LEU A 109 3.84 -18.35 0.57
N VAL A 110 3.03 -18.56 1.62
CA VAL A 110 1.58 -18.74 1.49
C VAL A 110 0.87 -17.42 1.12
N PHE A 111 1.29 -16.29 1.69
CA PHE A 111 0.73 -14.97 1.37
C PHE A 111 0.89 -14.61 -0.11
N SER A 112 2.06 -14.91 -0.70
CA SER A 112 2.30 -14.65 -2.12
C SER A 112 1.76 -15.75 -3.05
N ALA A 113 1.78 -17.02 -2.62
CA ALA A 113 1.38 -18.14 -3.46
C ALA A 113 -0.09 -18.07 -3.83
N VAL A 114 -0.97 -17.94 -2.84
CA VAL A 114 -2.43 -18.03 -3.05
C VAL A 114 -2.91 -17.09 -4.18
N PRO A 115 -2.67 -15.77 -4.16
CA PRO A 115 -3.17 -14.91 -5.23
C PRO A 115 -2.49 -15.16 -6.59
N PHE A 116 -1.20 -15.52 -6.61
CA PHE A 116 -0.48 -15.79 -7.86
C PHE A 116 -0.98 -17.07 -8.54
N PHE A 117 -1.09 -18.16 -7.78
CA PHE A 117 -1.59 -19.44 -8.30
C PHE A 117 -3.08 -19.40 -8.60
N LEU A 118 -3.88 -18.69 -7.81
CA LEU A 118 -5.31 -18.53 -8.05
C LEU A 118 -5.58 -17.92 -9.42
N PHE A 119 -4.98 -16.77 -9.73
CA PHE A 119 -5.18 -16.12 -11.04
C PHE A 119 -4.45 -16.83 -12.19
N ALA A 120 -3.36 -17.55 -11.90
CA ALA A 120 -2.67 -18.36 -12.91
C ALA A 120 -3.47 -19.60 -13.33
N ALA A 121 -4.17 -20.25 -12.40
CA ALA A 121 -4.91 -21.49 -12.64
C ALA A 121 -6.38 -21.24 -13.05
N ALA A 122 -7.01 -20.21 -12.50
CA ALA A 122 -8.43 -19.93 -12.70
C ALA A 122 -8.64 -18.52 -13.32
N PRO A 123 -8.57 -18.38 -14.66
CA PRO A 123 -8.76 -17.09 -15.30
C PRO A 123 -10.15 -16.50 -15.02
N VAL A 124 -10.22 -15.19 -14.88
CA VAL A 124 -11.48 -14.47 -14.57
C VAL A 124 -12.44 -14.48 -15.76
N ARG A 125 -13.74 -14.64 -15.50
CA ARG A 125 -14.79 -14.64 -16.54
C ARG A 125 -15.10 -13.22 -17.04
N HIS A 126 -15.17 -12.27 -16.11
CA HIS A 126 -15.47 -10.87 -16.41
C HIS A 126 -14.31 -9.97 -16.01
N ARG A 127 -13.59 -9.39 -16.98
CA ARG A 127 -12.37 -8.60 -16.70
C ARG A 127 -12.60 -7.36 -15.83
N ARG A 128 -13.75 -6.70 -16.00
CA ARG A 128 -14.11 -5.45 -15.33
C ARG A 128 -15.01 -5.63 -14.10
N ARG A 129 -15.56 -6.82 -13.88
CA ARG A 129 -16.47 -7.10 -12.76
C ARG A 129 -15.75 -7.91 -11.68
N LEU A 130 -16.29 -7.86 -10.47
CA LEU A 130 -15.91 -8.76 -9.39
C LEU A 130 -16.26 -10.21 -9.77
N ASN A 131 -15.26 -11.09 -9.74
CA ASN A 131 -15.43 -12.54 -9.83
C ASN A 131 -15.17 -13.18 -8.46
N TRP A 132 -15.47 -14.47 -8.30
CA TRP A 132 -15.22 -15.17 -7.05
C TRP A 132 -13.71 -15.24 -6.70
N GLN A 133 -12.84 -15.34 -7.71
CA GLN A 133 -11.38 -15.31 -7.52
C GLN A 133 -10.93 -13.99 -6.88
N ASP A 134 -11.56 -12.89 -7.31
CA ASP A 134 -11.27 -11.56 -6.79
C ASP A 134 -11.65 -11.45 -5.33
N ALA A 135 -12.84 -11.93 -4.97
CA ALA A 135 -13.30 -11.95 -3.58
C ALA A 135 -12.36 -12.77 -2.69
N LEU A 136 -11.97 -13.97 -3.13
CA LEU A 136 -11.03 -14.82 -2.40
C LEU A 136 -9.66 -14.14 -2.23
N ALA A 137 -9.11 -13.56 -3.30
CA ALA A 137 -7.82 -12.86 -3.24
C ALA A 137 -7.88 -11.61 -2.35
N LEU A 138 -8.98 -10.84 -2.39
CA LEU A 138 -9.17 -9.68 -1.52
C LEU A 138 -9.24 -10.07 -0.05
N VAL A 139 -10.03 -11.08 0.30
CA VAL A 139 -10.10 -11.60 1.68
C VAL A 139 -8.72 -12.10 2.12
N TRP A 140 -8.02 -12.82 1.24
CA TRP A 140 -6.69 -13.34 1.53
C TRP A 140 -5.63 -12.25 1.76
N LEU A 141 -5.71 -11.13 1.05
CA LEU A 141 -4.80 -9.99 1.25
C LEU A 141 -5.16 -9.17 2.50
N ALA A 142 -6.44 -9.08 2.86
CA ALA A 142 -6.89 -8.33 4.02
C ALA A 142 -6.67 -9.08 5.35
N ALA A 143 -6.93 -10.38 5.38
CA ALA A 143 -6.91 -11.18 6.62
C ALA A 143 -5.57 -11.10 7.38
N PRO A 144 -4.39 -11.20 6.74
CA PRO A 144 -3.12 -11.09 7.46
C PRO A 144 -2.93 -9.76 8.19
N VAL A 145 -3.47 -8.67 7.64
CA VAL A 145 -3.39 -7.34 8.24
C VAL A 145 -4.38 -7.22 9.39
N LEU A 146 -5.64 -7.60 9.18
CA LEU A 146 -6.71 -7.51 10.18
C LEU A 146 -6.43 -8.37 11.42
N PHE A 147 -5.95 -9.60 11.23
CA PHE A 147 -5.62 -10.53 12.31
C PHE A 147 -4.18 -10.41 12.82
N ARG A 148 -3.44 -9.36 12.41
CA ARG A 148 -2.05 -9.09 12.85
C ARG A 148 -1.08 -10.25 12.57
N LEU A 149 -1.34 -11.06 11.54
CA LEU A 149 -0.52 -12.22 11.16
C LEU A 149 0.80 -11.80 10.50
N ILE A 150 0.91 -10.55 10.04
CA ILE A 150 2.13 -9.97 9.47
C ILE A 150 3.25 -9.73 10.50
N ARG A 151 2.93 -9.82 11.80
CA ARG A 151 3.92 -9.69 12.88
C ARG A 151 4.87 -10.88 12.92
N GLY A 152 6.06 -10.63 13.44
CA GLY A 152 7.05 -11.67 13.68
C GLY A 152 7.86 -12.07 12.44
N ILE A 153 7.73 -11.35 11.31
CA ILE A 153 8.42 -11.71 10.06
C ILE A 153 9.79 -11.02 9.98
N TRP A 154 9.85 -9.70 10.17
CA TRP A 154 11.09 -8.92 10.22
C TRP A 154 11.25 -8.35 11.63
N ASN A 155 12.11 -8.94 12.47
CA ASN A 155 12.21 -8.62 13.90
C ASN A 155 13.46 -7.84 14.32
N VAL A 156 14.45 -7.71 13.43
CA VAL A 156 15.74 -7.07 13.69
C VAL A 156 15.81 -5.71 12.98
N PRO A 157 16.25 -4.64 13.67
CA PRO A 157 16.57 -4.60 15.11
C PRO A 157 15.33 -4.56 16.02
N VAL A 158 14.21 -4.15 15.47
CA VAL A 158 12.88 -4.16 16.08
C VAL A 158 11.91 -4.71 15.04
N ASN A 159 10.68 -5.00 15.45
CA ASN A 159 9.68 -5.42 14.48
C ASN A 159 9.44 -4.35 13.39
N LEU A 160 9.72 -4.72 12.13
CA LEU A 160 9.60 -3.88 10.93
C LEU A 160 8.32 -4.23 10.15
N ASP A 161 7.16 -4.20 10.80
CA ASP A 161 5.85 -4.54 10.19
C ASP A 161 5.57 -3.79 8.87
N PHE A 162 6.19 -2.63 8.63
CA PHE A 162 6.08 -1.91 7.36
C PHE A 162 6.65 -2.70 6.17
N MET A 163 7.67 -3.55 6.37
CA MET A 163 8.20 -4.43 5.32
C MET A 163 7.16 -5.47 4.90
N ALA A 164 6.42 -6.02 5.86
CA ALA A 164 5.34 -6.97 5.57
C ALA A 164 4.16 -6.31 4.85
N ARG A 165 3.83 -5.07 5.18
CA ARG A 165 2.84 -4.28 4.44
C ARG A 165 3.30 -4.04 3.00
N LEU A 166 4.54 -3.60 2.81
CA LEU A 166 5.12 -3.38 1.48
C LEU A 166 5.11 -4.67 0.64
N PHE A 167 5.46 -5.80 1.25
CA PHE A 167 5.39 -7.12 0.64
C PHE A 167 3.96 -7.46 0.18
N LEU A 168 2.96 -7.37 1.06
CA LEU A 168 1.57 -7.72 0.72
C LEU A 168 0.99 -6.84 -0.38
N VAL A 169 1.34 -5.55 -0.37
CA VAL A 169 0.90 -4.60 -1.41
C VAL A 169 1.54 -4.91 -2.75
N ALA A 170 2.84 -5.23 -2.76
CA ALA A 170 3.50 -5.69 -3.96
C ALA A 170 2.87 -7.00 -4.47
N VAL A 171 2.56 -7.96 -3.60
CA VAL A 171 1.85 -9.19 -3.98
C VAL A 171 0.49 -8.85 -4.60
N GLY A 172 -0.32 -8.01 -3.96
CA GLY A 172 -1.62 -7.58 -4.49
C GLY A 172 -1.50 -6.88 -5.84
N ALA A 173 -0.56 -5.95 -5.98
CA ALA A 173 -0.32 -5.23 -7.22
C ALA A 173 0.11 -6.18 -8.36
N TRP A 174 1.03 -7.12 -8.10
CA TRP A 174 1.44 -8.10 -9.11
C TRP A 174 0.30 -9.06 -9.48
N ALA A 175 -0.40 -9.61 -8.48
CA ALA A 175 -1.53 -10.51 -8.67
C ALA A 175 -2.63 -9.87 -9.54
N PHE A 176 -3.11 -8.70 -9.13
CA PHE A 176 -4.24 -8.05 -9.79
C PHE A 176 -3.87 -7.35 -11.10
N LEU A 177 -2.70 -6.72 -11.20
CA LEU A 177 -2.35 -5.93 -12.38
C LEU A 177 -1.66 -6.75 -13.47
N LEU A 178 -0.92 -7.81 -13.12
CA LEU A 178 -0.13 -8.57 -14.08
C LEU A 178 -0.79 -9.89 -14.47
N TRP A 179 -1.22 -10.72 -13.51
CA TRP A 179 -1.85 -12.01 -13.81
C TRP A 179 -3.34 -11.89 -14.08
N ARG A 180 -4.08 -11.26 -13.16
CA ARG A 180 -5.51 -11.02 -13.37
C ARG A 180 -5.75 -10.03 -14.52
N GLY A 181 -4.88 -9.02 -14.67
CA GLY A 181 -5.00 -7.98 -15.69
C GLY A 181 -6.15 -7.00 -15.42
N LEU A 182 -6.32 -6.59 -14.16
CA LEU A 182 -7.31 -5.56 -13.78
C LEU A 182 -6.94 -4.21 -14.38
N GLU A 183 -7.82 -3.71 -15.25
CA GLU A 183 -7.76 -2.35 -15.78
C GLU A 183 -8.35 -1.34 -14.77
N GLY A 184 -7.94 -0.07 -14.90
CA GLY A 184 -8.56 1.03 -14.13
C GLY A 184 -8.14 1.12 -12.66
N ALA A 185 -7.28 0.24 -12.15
CA ALA A 185 -6.85 0.25 -10.76
C ALA A 185 -6.11 1.53 -10.32
N GLY A 186 -5.65 2.35 -11.26
CA GLY A 186 -5.04 3.65 -10.97
C GLY A 186 -3.67 3.59 -10.29
N TYR A 187 -3.04 2.41 -10.22
CA TYR A 187 -1.70 2.20 -9.68
C TYR A 187 -0.65 2.67 -10.69
N GLU A 188 -0.49 3.98 -10.80
CA GLU A 188 0.50 4.64 -11.63
C GLU A 188 1.11 5.82 -10.89
N PHE A 189 2.44 5.82 -10.71
CA PHE A 189 3.17 6.87 -9.99
C PHE A 189 3.34 8.11 -10.87
N CYS A 190 2.25 8.85 -11.08
CA CYS A 190 2.22 10.11 -11.80
C CYS A 190 1.50 11.19 -11.00
N PHE A 191 2.06 12.42 -11.04
CA PHE A 191 1.53 13.57 -10.33
C PHE A 191 1.28 14.70 -11.33
N THR A 192 0.09 14.68 -11.94
CA THR A 192 -0.38 15.76 -12.80
C THR A 192 -1.13 16.80 -11.97
N LEU A 193 -1.26 18.03 -12.47
CA LEU A 193 -2.01 19.07 -11.78
C LEU A 193 -3.46 18.66 -11.44
N PRO A 194 -4.22 17.98 -12.33
CA PRO A 194 -5.54 17.46 -11.97
C PRO A 194 -5.53 16.47 -10.80
N ILE A 195 -4.53 15.59 -10.72
CA ILE A 195 -4.35 14.63 -9.61
C ILE A 195 -4.12 15.37 -8.29
N VAL A 196 -3.18 16.33 -8.29
CA VAL A 196 -2.86 17.13 -7.10
C VAL A 196 -4.06 17.97 -6.68
N ARG A 197 -4.73 18.63 -7.63
CA ARG A 197 -5.94 19.44 -7.36
C ARG A 197 -7.04 18.58 -6.76
N ALA A 198 -7.32 17.40 -7.33
CA ALA A 198 -8.33 16.49 -6.80
C ALA A 198 -7.99 16.06 -5.37
N ALA A 199 -6.72 15.77 -5.08
CA ALA A 199 -6.29 15.41 -3.74
C ALA A 199 -6.50 16.55 -2.73
N LEU A 200 -6.05 17.76 -3.06
CA LEU A 200 -6.17 18.93 -2.18
C LEU A 200 -7.62 19.34 -1.94
N LEU A 201 -8.48 19.28 -2.97
CA LEU A 201 -9.90 19.58 -2.82
C LEU A 201 -10.62 18.57 -1.92
N ASN A 202 -10.33 17.27 -2.08
CA ASN A 202 -10.92 16.24 -1.22
C ASN A 202 -10.37 16.29 0.20
N PHE A 203 -9.09 16.63 0.37
CA PHE A 203 -8.49 16.87 1.69
C PHE A 203 -9.17 18.05 2.40
N GLY A 204 -9.33 19.18 1.71
CA GLY A 204 -10.04 20.34 2.26
C GLY A 204 -11.50 20.04 2.60
N GLY A 205 -12.22 19.37 1.69
CA GLY A 205 -13.60 18.94 1.92
C GLY A 205 -13.74 17.98 3.10
N PHE A 206 -12.83 17.03 3.25
CA PHE A 206 -12.77 16.15 4.42
C PHE A 206 -12.53 16.94 5.70
N ALA A 207 -11.54 17.85 5.71
CA ALA A 207 -11.16 18.61 6.91
C ALA A 207 -12.34 19.46 7.45
N VAL A 208 -13.13 20.07 6.57
CA VAL A 208 -14.34 20.85 6.94
C VAL A 208 -15.35 20.00 7.70
N VAL A 209 -15.48 18.72 7.38
CA VAL A 209 -16.43 17.81 8.05
C VAL A 209 -15.79 17.16 9.28
N ALA A 210 -14.57 16.63 9.12
CA ALA A 210 -13.93 15.75 10.09
C ALA A 210 -13.37 16.50 11.30
N VAL A 211 -12.94 17.77 11.16
CA VAL A 211 -12.43 18.53 12.31
C VAL A 211 -13.56 18.85 13.31
N PRO A 212 -14.70 19.46 12.90
CA PRO A 212 -15.82 19.68 13.82
C PRO A 212 -16.38 18.37 14.37
N LEU A 213 -16.57 17.36 13.52
CA LEU A 213 -17.11 16.07 13.95
C LEU A 213 -16.14 15.33 14.89
N GLY A 214 -14.85 15.36 14.61
CA GLY A 214 -13.83 14.72 15.45
C GLY A 214 -13.73 15.36 16.83
N LEU A 215 -13.86 16.69 16.93
CA LEU A 215 -13.86 17.40 18.21
C LEU A 215 -15.13 17.10 19.01
N THR A 216 -16.31 17.12 18.36
CA THR A 216 -17.60 16.83 19.01
C THR A 216 -17.69 15.39 19.49
N LEU A 217 -17.20 14.42 18.70
CA LEU A 217 -17.11 13.01 19.10
C LEU A 217 -16.03 12.74 20.15
N ARG A 218 -15.21 13.73 20.51
CA ARG A 218 -14.01 13.56 21.34
C ARG A 218 -13.12 12.43 20.79
N PHE A 219 -12.93 12.43 19.47
CA PHE A 219 -11.98 11.57 18.79
C PHE A 219 -10.64 12.26 18.58
N ILE A 220 -10.65 13.56 18.29
CA ILE A 220 -9.43 14.39 18.22
C ILE A 220 -9.45 15.45 19.33
N ALA A 221 -8.27 15.78 19.84
CA ALA A 221 -8.01 16.96 20.65
C ALA A 221 -6.82 17.73 20.05
N TRP A 222 -6.88 19.05 20.09
CA TRP A 222 -5.78 19.91 19.66
C TRP A 222 -4.53 19.65 20.51
N ASN A 223 -3.44 19.23 19.85
CA ASN A 223 -2.15 18.97 20.48
C ASN A 223 -1.03 19.06 19.43
N PRO A 224 -0.55 20.27 19.10
CA PRO A 224 0.47 20.46 18.08
C PRO A 224 1.81 19.83 18.46
N GLN A 225 2.29 18.95 17.58
CA GLN A 225 3.58 18.26 17.61
C GLN A 225 4.40 18.63 16.35
N TRP A 226 4.37 19.92 15.97
CA TRP A 226 5.07 20.41 14.78
C TRP A 226 6.59 20.29 14.91
N ARG A 227 7.23 19.57 13.98
CA ARG A 227 8.69 19.31 13.96
C ARG A 227 9.39 20.04 12.81
N GLY A 228 8.78 21.10 12.28
CA GLY A 228 9.28 21.81 11.11
C GLY A 228 8.86 21.17 9.78
N PRO A 229 9.05 21.89 8.66
CA PRO A 229 8.60 21.46 7.34
C PRO A 229 9.25 20.15 6.88
N TRP A 230 10.51 19.92 7.25
CA TRP A 230 11.23 18.68 6.91
C TRP A 230 10.69 17.46 7.66
N GLY A 231 10.34 17.63 8.94
CA GLY A 231 9.71 16.56 9.73
C GLY A 231 8.36 16.18 9.14
N PHE A 232 7.53 17.18 8.81
CA PHE A 232 6.24 16.96 8.16
C PHE A 232 6.38 16.26 6.79
N ALA A 233 7.32 16.72 5.95
CA ALA A 233 7.56 16.10 4.65
C ALA A 233 8.03 14.64 4.79
N PHE A 234 8.88 14.35 5.77
CA PHE A 234 9.34 13.00 6.05
C PHE A 234 8.19 12.08 6.50
N ASP A 235 7.35 12.56 7.43
CA ASP A 235 6.18 11.82 7.91
C ASP A 235 5.18 11.58 6.78
N TYR A 236 4.92 12.61 5.96
CA TYR A 236 4.06 12.51 4.79
C TYR A 236 4.55 11.44 3.80
N VAL A 237 5.82 11.46 3.40
CA VAL A 237 6.38 10.46 2.45
C VAL A 237 6.29 9.05 3.03
N THR A 238 6.59 8.89 4.32
CA THR A 238 6.53 7.60 5.01
C THR A 238 5.09 7.06 5.07
N LEU A 239 4.14 7.91 5.47
CA LEU A 239 2.71 7.58 5.50
C LEU A 239 2.19 7.27 4.10
N PHE A 240 2.55 8.09 3.11
CA PHE A 240 2.15 7.92 1.73
C PHE A 240 2.53 6.55 1.19
N LEU A 241 3.77 6.11 1.41
CA LEU A 241 4.28 4.85 0.87
C LEU A 241 3.77 3.63 1.64
N PHE A 242 3.83 3.64 2.98
CA PHE A 242 3.61 2.43 3.77
C PHE A 242 2.18 2.25 4.27
N VAL A 243 1.41 3.35 4.37
CA VAL A 243 0.02 3.32 4.85
C VAL A 243 -0.92 3.64 3.70
N ALA A 244 -0.82 4.84 3.13
CA ALA A 244 -1.81 5.34 2.18
C ALA A 244 -1.85 4.48 0.92
N ILE A 245 -0.74 4.30 0.18
CA ILE A 245 -0.77 3.46 -1.04
C ILE A 245 -1.24 2.04 -0.75
N THR A 246 -0.81 1.46 0.39
CA THR A 246 -1.23 0.12 0.81
C THR A 246 -2.74 -0.01 0.87
N GLU A 247 -3.38 0.88 1.62
CA GLU A 247 -4.81 0.85 1.84
C GLU A 247 -5.57 1.33 0.60
N GLU A 248 -5.10 2.37 -0.08
CA GLU A 248 -5.71 2.90 -1.28
C GLU A 248 -5.67 1.91 -2.44
N LEU A 249 -4.59 1.14 -2.62
CA LEU A 249 -4.58 0.05 -3.59
C LEU A 249 -5.71 -0.93 -3.29
N PHE A 250 -5.80 -1.42 -2.05
CA PHE A 250 -6.80 -2.41 -1.65
C PHE A 250 -8.23 -1.88 -1.83
N PHE A 251 -8.55 -0.76 -1.20
CA PHE A 251 -9.92 -0.26 -1.13
C PHE A 251 -10.36 0.44 -2.42
N ARG A 252 -9.48 1.16 -3.10
CA ARG A 252 -9.86 1.99 -4.28
C ARG A 252 -9.50 1.28 -5.57
N GLY A 253 -8.23 0.91 -5.70
CA GLY A 253 -7.70 0.31 -6.92
C GLY A 253 -8.27 -1.07 -7.21
N LEU A 254 -8.54 -1.86 -6.16
CA LEU A 254 -9.12 -3.19 -6.27
C LEU A 254 -10.61 -3.19 -5.92
N LEU A 255 -10.99 -2.99 -4.65
CA LEU A 255 -12.36 -3.20 -4.19
C LEU A 255 -13.36 -2.24 -4.85
N GLN A 256 -13.20 -0.92 -4.69
CA GLN A 256 -14.10 0.07 -5.29
C GLN A 256 -14.14 -0.09 -6.81
N ASN A 257 -12.99 -0.22 -7.47
CA ASN A 257 -12.90 -0.43 -8.92
C ASN A 257 -13.72 -1.65 -9.40
N LEU A 258 -13.59 -2.79 -8.72
CA LEU A 258 -14.34 -4.01 -9.05
C LEU A 258 -15.83 -3.87 -8.78
N LEU A 259 -16.22 -3.21 -7.68
CA LEU A 259 -17.61 -2.94 -7.36
C LEU A 259 -18.25 -1.97 -8.37
N GLU A 260 -17.52 -0.94 -8.80
CA GLU A 260 -18.00 0.00 -9.82
C GLU A 260 -18.21 -0.67 -11.19
N GLY A 261 -17.46 -1.72 -11.51
CA GLY A 261 -17.72 -2.53 -12.70
C GLY A 261 -18.86 -3.53 -12.55
N SER A 262 -19.18 -3.92 -11.31
CA SER A 262 -20.22 -4.89 -10.98
C SER A 262 -21.60 -4.28 -10.69
N TRP A 263 -21.65 -3.04 -10.20
CA TRP A 263 -22.88 -2.37 -9.77
C TRP A 263 -23.24 -1.21 -10.71
N ASP A 264 -24.53 -0.88 -10.80
CA ASP A 264 -25.01 0.18 -11.69
C ASP A 264 -24.65 1.59 -11.19
N SER A 265 -24.39 1.75 -9.89
CA SER A 265 -24.04 3.04 -9.29
C SER A 265 -22.62 3.05 -8.76
N ARG A 266 -21.78 3.87 -9.40
CA ARG A 266 -20.41 4.15 -8.92
C ARG A 266 -20.37 4.77 -7.52
N TYR A 267 -21.41 5.51 -7.15
CA TYR A 267 -21.53 6.12 -5.83
C TYR A 267 -21.87 5.08 -4.76
N ALA A 268 -22.72 4.09 -5.09
CA ALA A 268 -22.98 2.97 -4.20
C ALA A 268 -21.72 2.12 -3.97
N ALA A 269 -20.98 1.81 -5.05
CA ALA A 269 -19.71 1.09 -4.96
C ALA A 269 -18.68 1.80 -4.07
N GLN A 270 -18.55 3.11 -4.23
CA GLN A 270 -17.71 3.94 -3.38
C GLN A 270 -18.20 3.97 -1.92
N ALA A 271 -19.50 4.08 -1.68
CA ALA A 271 -20.06 4.06 -0.33
C ALA A 271 -19.74 2.74 0.38
N ALA A 272 -19.90 1.61 -0.30
CA ALA A 272 -19.56 0.30 0.25
C ALA A 272 -18.06 0.18 0.57
N ALA A 273 -17.17 0.62 -0.33
CA ALA A 273 -15.73 0.62 -0.08
C ALA A 273 -15.35 1.54 1.10
N ALA A 274 -16.01 2.70 1.23
CA ALA A 274 -15.79 3.63 2.35
C ALA A 274 -16.28 3.06 3.69
N VAL A 275 -17.43 2.38 3.73
CA VAL A 275 -17.92 1.69 4.93
C VAL A 275 -16.96 0.58 5.33
N LEU A 276 -16.52 -0.25 4.38
CA LEU A 276 -15.56 -1.33 4.64
C LEU A 276 -14.20 -0.80 5.12
N PHE A 277 -13.74 0.34 4.56
CA PHE A 277 -12.56 1.05 5.05
C PHE A 277 -12.73 1.56 6.48
N GLY A 278 -13.91 2.09 6.84
CA GLY A 278 -14.17 2.48 8.23
C GLY A 278 -14.17 1.27 9.17
N LEU A 279 -14.85 0.19 8.78
CA LEU A 279 -14.93 -1.04 9.57
C LEU A 279 -13.55 -1.69 9.80
N SER A 280 -12.60 -1.59 8.86
CA SER A 280 -11.26 -2.11 9.07
C SER A 280 -10.50 -1.43 10.21
N HIS A 281 -10.96 -0.25 10.65
CA HIS A 281 -10.38 0.51 11.76
C HIS A 281 -11.01 0.19 13.13
N ILE A 282 -12.01 -0.70 13.19
CA ILE A 282 -12.74 -0.99 14.44
C ILE A 282 -11.85 -1.49 15.58
N HIS A 283 -10.75 -2.19 15.24
CA HIS A 283 -9.80 -2.80 16.18
C HIS A 283 -8.79 -1.83 16.80
N HIS A 284 -8.80 -0.54 16.42
CA HIS A 284 -7.98 0.46 17.10
C HIS A 284 -8.51 0.71 18.52
N ALA A 285 -7.63 1.01 19.46
CA ALA A 285 -8.06 1.33 20.82
C ALA A 285 -8.82 2.67 20.86
N PRO A 286 -9.85 2.83 21.72
CA PRO A 286 -10.51 1.77 22.52
C PRO A 286 -11.36 0.83 21.64
N PHE A 287 -11.40 -0.48 21.93
CA PHE A 287 -12.15 -1.46 21.12
C PHE A 287 -13.56 -1.74 21.67
N PRO A 288 -14.62 -1.74 20.84
CA PRO A 288 -14.66 -1.34 19.43
C PRO A 288 -14.64 0.20 19.25
N ASN A 289 -13.83 0.70 18.33
CA ASN A 289 -13.69 2.14 18.11
C ASN A 289 -14.66 2.69 17.06
N TRP A 290 -15.95 2.74 17.40
CA TRP A 290 -16.97 3.26 16.48
C TRP A 290 -16.76 4.73 16.06
N ARG A 291 -16.12 5.54 16.92
CA ARG A 291 -15.76 6.92 16.58
C ARG A 291 -14.75 6.95 15.43
N TYR A 292 -13.75 6.07 15.47
CA TYR A 292 -12.82 5.91 14.36
C TYR A 292 -13.54 5.36 13.13
N VAL A 293 -14.40 4.35 13.27
CA VAL A 293 -15.17 3.79 12.13
C VAL A 293 -15.93 4.90 11.39
N ILE A 294 -16.66 5.77 12.10
CA ILE A 294 -17.42 6.88 11.50
C ILE A 294 -16.49 7.83 10.74
N LEU A 295 -15.43 8.32 11.39
CA LEU A 295 -14.52 9.29 10.76
C LEU A 295 -13.72 8.68 9.61
N ALA A 296 -13.29 7.43 9.74
CA ALA A 296 -12.61 6.68 8.68
C ALA A 296 -13.55 6.39 7.52
N THR A 297 -14.84 6.11 7.73
CA THR A 297 -15.82 5.98 6.64
C THR A 297 -15.98 7.31 5.89
N ILE A 298 -16.07 8.43 6.59
CA ILE A 298 -16.13 9.76 5.97
C ILE A 298 -14.84 10.04 5.19
N ALA A 299 -13.68 9.82 5.80
CA ALA A 299 -12.38 9.93 5.13
C ALA A 299 -12.34 9.07 3.87
N GLY A 300 -12.83 7.85 3.99
CA GLY A 300 -12.81 6.88 2.92
C GLY A 300 -13.68 7.26 1.73
N TRP A 301 -14.77 8.01 1.96
CA TRP A 301 -15.57 8.62 0.90
C TRP A 301 -14.81 9.73 0.15
N PHE A 302 -14.04 10.57 0.84
CA PHE A 302 -13.23 11.61 0.20
C PHE A 302 -12.04 11.01 -0.56
N TYR A 303 -11.40 9.96 -0.04
CA TYR A 303 -10.35 9.22 -0.76
C TYR A 303 -10.95 8.58 -2.02
N GLY A 304 -12.07 7.88 -1.89
CA GLY A 304 -12.80 7.30 -3.02
C GLY A 304 -13.23 8.34 -4.06
N SER A 305 -13.60 9.56 -3.64
CA SER A 305 -13.94 10.66 -4.54
C SER A 305 -12.71 11.21 -5.29
N ALA A 306 -11.56 11.36 -4.62
CA ALA A 306 -10.30 11.73 -5.24
C ALA A 306 -9.87 10.70 -6.30
N TYR A 307 -9.96 9.41 -5.95
CA TYR A 307 -9.74 8.30 -6.89
C TYR A 307 -10.73 8.35 -8.07
N ARG A 308 -12.04 8.41 -7.81
CA ARG A 308 -13.09 8.37 -8.85
C ARG A 308 -12.96 9.53 -9.86
N SER A 309 -12.58 10.72 -9.39
CA SER A 309 -12.45 11.92 -10.22
C SER A 309 -11.27 11.89 -11.20
N THR A 310 -10.23 11.10 -10.91
CA THR A 310 -8.98 11.07 -11.70
C THR A 310 -8.57 9.69 -12.17
N ARG A 311 -9.21 8.64 -11.65
CA ARG A 311 -8.79 7.23 -11.75
C ARG A 311 -7.33 6.99 -11.35
N SER A 312 -6.83 7.77 -10.40
CA SER A 312 -5.46 7.68 -9.89
C SER A 312 -5.43 7.39 -8.41
N LEU A 313 -4.65 6.38 -8.02
CA LEU A 313 -4.35 6.12 -6.62
C LEU A 313 -3.46 7.21 -6.02
N MET A 314 -2.70 7.96 -6.83
CA MET A 314 -1.88 9.06 -6.32
C MET A 314 -2.76 10.18 -5.76
N ALA A 315 -3.94 10.43 -6.34
CA ALA A 315 -4.90 11.40 -5.81
C ALA A 315 -5.45 10.94 -4.45
N SER A 316 -5.87 9.67 -4.38
CA SER A 316 -6.41 9.06 -3.16
C SER A 316 -5.36 9.00 -2.04
N ALA A 317 -4.17 8.48 -2.35
CA ALA A 317 -3.09 8.28 -1.39
C ALA A 317 -2.50 9.61 -0.91
N THR A 318 -2.46 10.64 -1.78
CA THR A 318 -2.07 12.00 -1.36
C THR A 318 -3.08 12.56 -0.36
N THR A 319 -4.39 12.42 -0.64
CA THR A 319 -5.45 12.85 0.28
C THR A 319 -5.32 12.15 1.63
N HIS A 320 -5.18 10.82 1.60
CA HIS A 320 -5.04 9.99 2.80
C HIS A 320 -3.78 10.33 3.60
N ALA A 321 -2.62 10.37 2.97
CA ALA A 321 -1.37 10.71 3.65
C ALA A 321 -1.37 12.14 4.22
N LEU A 322 -2.02 13.10 3.57
CA LEU A 322 -2.20 14.45 4.13
C LEU A 322 -3.09 14.42 5.38
N VAL A 323 -4.20 13.67 5.35
CA VAL A 323 -5.07 13.49 6.53
C VAL A 323 -4.26 12.92 7.70
N ASP A 324 -3.51 11.84 7.47
CA ASP A 324 -2.73 11.19 8.52
C ASP A 324 -1.60 12.08 9.03
N ALA A 325 -0.86 12.74 8.13
CA ALA A 325 0.23 13.63 8.50
C ALA A 325 -0.31 14.81 9.33
N VAL A 326 -1.44 15.39 8.93
CA VAL A 326 -2.09 16.48 9.67
C VAL A 326 -2.60 16.00 11.01
N TRP A 327 -3.26 14.84 11.05
CA TRP A 327 -3.73 14.27 12.30
C TRP A 327 -2.58 14.06 13.28
N ARG A 328 -1.49 13.40 12.87
CA ARG A 328 -0.30 13.17 13.72
C ARG A 328 0.42 14.43 14.15
N THR A 329 0.35 15.49 13.34
CA THR A 329 1.08 16.73 13.58
C THR A 329 0.32 17.70 14.49
N TRP A 330 -1.01 17.77 14.41
CA TRP A 330 -1.79 18.79 15.11
C TRP A 330 -2.74 18.26 16.18
N PHE A 331 -2.98 16.95 16.22
CA PHE A 331 -4.03 16.38 17.05
C PHE A 331 -3.58 15.09 17.74
N THR A 332 -4.29 14.73 18.81
CA THR A 332 -4.13 13.43 19.49
C THR A 332 -5.47 12.86 19.92
N LEU A 333 -5.52 11.57 20.28
CA LEU A 333 -6.68 11.01 20.96
C LEU A 333 -6.79 11.66 22.35
N PRO A 334 -7.97 12.16 22.75
CA PRO A 334 -8.17 12.66 24.12
C PRO A 334 -7.81 11.58 25.13
N ARG A 335 -7.13 11.96 26.22
CA ARG A 335 -7.02 11.08 27.40
C ARG A 335 -8.43 10.99 28.00
N ILE A 336 -9.01 9.79 27.97
CA ILE A 336 -10.31 9.49 28.60
C ILE A 336 -10.07 9.23 30.08
#